data_AF-A0A3B0YTG4-F1
#
_entry.id   AF-A0A3B0YTG4-F1
#
_cell.length_a   1.000
_cell.length_b   1.000
_cell.length_c   1.000
_cell.angle_alpha   90.00
_cell.angle_beta   90.00
_cell.angle_gamma   90.00
#
_symmetry.space_group_name_H-M   'P 1'
#
loop_
_entity.id
_entity.type
_entity.pdbx_description
1 polymer ?
#
loop_
_entity_poly.entity_id
_entity_poly.type
_entity_poly.pdbx_seq_one_letter_code
_entity_poly.pdbx_strand_id
1 'polypeptide(L)'
;MEIFIGNIPENLTSYELRRFVDGIFESRSTGLQFWKKKSPKQLSFKIVNKHVEGRLYHYAIANIGPSEMGPECIELLNQQLFNNVPLEVREYYSRSYMNERRTTNWREQPWSDVERRCTTDRRQRDLLSHEDVAPAAPAPVAPVVMG
;
A
#
# COMPACT_ATOMS: atom_id res chain seq x y z
N MET A 1 7.29 0.07 -7.10
CA MET A 1 6.17 0.78 -6.45
C MET A 1 5.40 1.53 -7.52
N GLU A 2 4.08 1.66 -7.38
CA GLU A 2 3.27 2.47 -8.28
C GLU A 2 2.86 3.78 -7.61
N ILE A 3 2.89 4.87 -8.37
CA ILE A 3 2.59 6.22 -7.89
C ILE A 3 1.48 6.80 -8.77
N PHE A 4 0.51 7.45 -8.14
CA PHE A 4 -0.54 8.21 -8.78
C PHE A 4 -0.07 9.66 -8.96
N ILE A 5 -0.25 10.20 -10.17
CA ILE A 5 0.01 11.59 -10.52
C ILE A 5 -1.28 12.19 -11.06
N GLY A 6 -1.90 13.06 -10.28
CA GLY A 6 -3.12 13.78 -10.61
C GLY A 6 -2.86 15.22 -11.05
N ASN A 7 -3.94 15.90 -11.44
CA ASN A 7 -3.94 17.29 -11.89
C ASN A 7 -3.02 17.55 -13.11
N ILE A 8 -2.98 16.60 -14.04
CA ILE A 8 -2.22 16.72 -15.29
C ILE A 8 -3.09 17.30 -16.41
N PRO A 9 -2.53 18.09 -17.35
CA PRO A 9 -3.28 18.64 -18.48
C PRO A 9 -3.62 17.54 -19.51
N GLU A 10 -4.78 17.65 -20.16
CA GLU A 10 -5.32 16.61 -21.07
C GLU A 10 -4.43 16.31 -22.29
N ASN A 11 -3.64 17.29 -22.73
CA ASN A 11 -2.75 17.15 -23.88
C ASN A 11 -1.38 16.56 -23.51
N LEU A 12 -1.20 16.11 -22.27
CA LEU A 12 0.07 15.62 -21.78
C LEU A 12 0.44 14.29 -22.42
N THR A 13 1.65 14.22 -22.97
CA THR A 13 2.23 12.97 -23.44
C THR A 13 3.05 12.29 -22.34
N SER A 14 3.15 10.96 -22.39
CA SER A 14 4.00 10.20 -21.46
C SER A 14 5.49 10.58 -21.55
N TYR A 15 5.91 11.09 -22.71
CA TYR A 15 7.27 11.55 -22.96
C TYR A 15 7.59 12.84 -22.20
N GLU A 16 6.68 13.83 -22.23
CA GLU A 16 6.86 15.09 -21.50
C GLU A 16 6.89 14.86 -19.99
N LEU A 17 5.99 14.01 -19.48
CA LEU A 17 5.98 13.64 -18.07
C LEU A 17 7.30 12.95 -17.66
N ARG A 18 7.80 12.04 -18.49
CA ARG A 18 9.10 11.39 -18.27
C ARG A 18 10.24 12.40 -18.24
N ARG A 19 10.32 13.28 -19.23
CA ARG A 19 11.35 14.32 -19.33
C ARG A 19 11.33 15.26 -18.11
N PHE A 20 10.15 15.62 -17.64
CA PHE A 20 9.99 16.45 -16.44
C PHE A 20 10.50 15.74 -15.18
N VAL A 21 10.07 14.48 -14.97
CA VAL A 21 10.50 13.68 -13.83
C VAL A 21 12.02 13.45 -13.86
N ASP A 22 12.58 13.11 -15.01
CA ASP A 22 14.02 12.94 -15.20
C ASP A 22 14.78 14.25 -14.87
N GLY A 23 14.26 15.40 -15.33
CA GLY A 23 14.85 16.71 -15.04
C GLY A 23 14.88 17.08 -13.56
N ILE A 24 13.86 16.70 -12.79
CA ILE A 24 13.83 16.90 -11.33
C ILE A 24 14.90 16.06 -10.64
N PHE A 25 15.09 14.80 -11.05
CA PHE A 25 16.14 13.94 -10.51
C PHE A 25 17.56 14.43 -10.87
N GLU A 26 17.74 14.95 -12.09
CA GLU A 26 19.01 15.50 -12.53
C GLU A 26 19.38 16.78 -11.77
N SER A 27 18.42 17.68 -11.55
CA SER A 27 18.64 18.94 -10.81
C SER A 27 19.09 18.71 -9.37
N ARG A 28 18.62 17.64 -8.71
CA ARG A 28 19.03 17.29 -7.35
C ARG A 28 20.46 16.77 -7.27
N SER A 29 20.98 16.18 -8.35
CA SER A 29 22.31 15.55 -8.39
C SER A 29 23.47 16.55 -8.29
N THR A 30 23.24 17.85 -8.53
CA THR A 30 24.29 18.87 -8.58
C THR A 30 24.61 19.51 -7.23
N GLY A 31 23.79 19.33 -6.19
CA GLY A 31 23.91 20.08 -4.93
C GLY A 31 24.78 19.44 -3.83
N LEU A 32 24.82 18.11 -3.71
CA LEU A 32 25.57 17.44 -2.65
C LEU A 32 26.20 16.13 -3.16
N GLN A 33 27.52 16.11 -3.25
CA GLN A 33 28.37 14.96 -3.64
C GLN A 33 28.18 13.69 -2.80
N PHE A 34 27.42 13.73 -1.70
CA PHE A 34 27.18 12.59 -0.81
C PHE A 34 26.00 11.72 -1.22
N TRP A 35 25.14 12.20 -2.12
CA TRP A 35 24.04 11.40 -2.61
C TRP A 35 24.50 10.65 -3.85
N LYS A 36 24.86 9.37 -3.65
CA LYS A 36 25.03 8.42 -4.76
C LYS A 36 23.85 8.60 -5.69
N LYS A 37 24.10 8.91 -6.95
CA LYS A 37 23.10 9.19 -8.00
C LYS A 37 22.18 7.98 -8.14
N LYS A 38 21.13 7.92 -7.33
CA LYS A 38 20.10 6.89 -7.40
C LYS A 38 19.14 7.33 -8.49
N SER A 39 19.43 6.96 -9.73
CA SER A 39 18.43 7.08 -10.79
C SER A 39 17.45 5.91 -10.71
N PRO A 40 16.15 6.15 -10.98
CA PRO A 40 15.22 5.04 -11.15
C PRO A 40 15.70 4.18 -12.33
N LYS A 41 15.91 2.89 -12.07
CA LYS A 41 16.30 1.92 -13.11
C LYS A 41 15.17 1.68 -14.09
N GLN A 42 13.93 1.80 -13.60
CA GLN A 42 12.73 1.57 -14.36
C GLN A 42 11.73 2.68 -14.04
N LEU A 43 11.30 3.38 -15.08
CA LEU A 43 10.29 4.42 -15.03
C LEU A 43 9.38 4.26 -16.24
N SER A 44 8.14 3.85 -16.01
CA SER A 44 7.10 3.76 -17.04
C SER A 44 5.86 4.51 -16.59
N PHE A 45 5.18 5.14 -17.55
CA PHE A 45 3.98 5.92 -17.30
C PHE A 45 2.81 5.33 -18.07
N LYS A 46 1.68 5.20 -17.40
CA LYS A 46 0.39 4.87 -18.00
C LYS A 46 -0.57 6.02 -17.76
N ILE A 47 -0.91 6.73 -18.83
CA ILE A 47 -1.91 7.80 -18.78
C ILE A 47 -3.30 7.17 -18.84
N VAL A 48 -4.20 7.63 -17.99
CA VAL A 48 -5.56 7.11 -17.86
C VAL A 48 -6.55 8.26 -17.95
N ASN A 49 -7.50 8.10 -18.88
CA ASN A 49 -8.63 8.99 -19.07
C ASN A 49 -9.86 8.26 -18.54
N LYS A 50 -10.50 8.80 -17.50
CA LYS A 50 -11.69 8.19 -16.90
C LYS A 50 -12.83 9.19 -16.85
N HIS A 51 -13.96 8.83 -17.42
CA HIS A 51 -15.19 9.60 -17.27
C HIS A 51 -15.98 9.03 -16.09
N VAL A 52 -16.31 9.88 -15.10
CA VAL A 52 -17.14 9.52 -13.94
C VAL A 52 -18.15 10.64 -13.73
N GLU A 53 -19.43 10.32 -13.78
CA GLU A 53 -20.53 11.27 -13.48
C GLU A 53 -20.46 12.58 -14.31
N GLY A 54 -20.10 12.47 -15.59
CA GLY A 54 -19.98 13.63 -16.48
C GLY A 54 -18.71 14.47 -16.27
N ARG A 55 -17.82 14.07 -15.36
CA ARG A 55 -16.50 14.68 -15.19
C ARG A 55 -15.43 13.80 -15.84
N LEU A 56 -14.54 14.43 -16.60
CA LEU A 56 -13.34 13.81 -17.13
C LEU A 56 -12.21 13.91 -16.10
N TYR A 57 -11.67 12.76 -15.71
CA TYR A 57 -10.50 12.65 -14.86
C TYR A 57 -9.31 12.23 -15.73
N HIS A 58 -8.27 13.06 -15.72
CA HIS A 58 -7.01 12.81 -16.40
C HIS A 58 -5.91 12.61 -15.34
N TYR A 59 -5.29 11.44 -15.32
CA TYR A 59 -4.22 11.12 -14.37
C TYR A 59 -3.22 10.13 -14.97
N ALA A 60 -2.02 10.08 -14.40
CA ALA A 60 -1.01 9.11 -14.77
C ALA A 60 -0.71 8.16 -13.60
N ILE A 61 -0.39 6.91 -13.93
CA ILE A 61 0.17 5.94 -13.01
C ILE A 61 1.63 5.72 -13.44
N ALA A 62 2.56 5.98 -12.54
CA ALA A 62 3.98 5.78 -12.76
C ALA A 62 4.44 4.52 -12.02
N ASN A 63 5.10 3.59 -12.73
CA ASN A 63 5.79 2.48 -12.09
C ASN A 63 7.26 2.84 -11.92
N ILE A 64 7.70 2.86 -10.66
CA ILE A 64 9.05 3.26 -10.26
C ILE A 64 9.77 2.06 -9.64
N GLY A 65 10.94 1.76 -10.22
CA GLY A 65 11.91 0.79 -9.72
C GLY A 65 13.27 1.45 -9.48
N PRO A 66 13.93 1.23 -8.32
CA PRO A 66 13.54 0.32 -7.23
C PRO A 66 12.46 0.90 -6.31
N SER A 67 11.77 0.04 -5.54
CA SER A 67 10.64 0.44 -4.69
C SER A 67 11.00 1.46 -3.61
N GLU A 68 12.24 1.43 -3.12
CA GLU A 68 12.77 2.37 -2.12
C GLU A 68 12.75 3.83 -2.60
N MET A 69 12.79 4.07 -3.91
CA MET A 69 12.75 5.42 -4.48
C MET A 69 11.34 6.01 -4.44
N GLY A 70 10.31 5.19 -4.27
CA GLY A 70 8.93 5.64 -4.41
C GLY A 70 8.53 6.78 -3.46
N PRO A 71 8.78 6.67 -2.14
CA PRO A 71 8.51 7.77 -1.20
C PRO A 71 9.26 9.06 -1.56
N GLU A 72 10.54 8.95 -1.93
CA GLU A 72 11.35 10.11 -2.36
C GLU A 72 10.78 10.75 -3.63
N CYS A 73 10.31 9.96 -4.59
CA CYS A 73 9.63 10.47 -5.79
C CYS A 73 8.34 11.22 -5.43
N ILE A 74 7.56 10.71 -4.47
CA ILE A 74 6.33 11.37 -4.01
C ILE A 74 6.67 12.73 -3.40
N GLU A 75 7.63 12.78 -2.48
CA GLU A 75 8.05 14.01 -1.82
C GLU A 75 8.58 15.06 -2.81
N LEU A 76 9.34 14.62 -3.81
CA LEU A 76 9.94 15.51 -4.79
C LEU A 76 8.93 16.06 -5.80
N LEU A 77 7.98 15.23 -6.25
CA LEU A 77 7.06 15.58 -7.33
C LEU A 77 5.77 16.22 -6.82
N ASN A 78 5.36 15.95 -5.57
CA ASN A 78 4.14 16.52 -5.02
C ASN A 78 4.26 18.06 -4.95
N GLN A 79 3.23 18.76 -5.41
CA GLN A 79 3.18 20.22 -5.51
C GLN A 79 4.19 20.86 -6.48
N GLN A 80 4.95 20.07 -7.25
CA GLN A 80 5.78 20.65 -8.32
C GLN A 80 4.91 21.22 -9.42
N LEU A 81 5.33 22.37 -9.95
CA LEU A 81 4.63 23.04 -11.02
C LEU A 81 4.97 22.36 -12.35
N PHE A 82 3.96 21.79 -12.99
CA PHE A 82 4.02 21.29 -14.35
C PHE A 82 3.09 22.15 -15.21
N ASN A 83 3.64 22.90 -16.17
CA ASN A 83 2.88 23.86 -16.97
C ASN A 83 2.02 24.83 -16.14
N ASN A 84 2.59 25.39 -15.05
CA ASN A 84 1.92 26.27 -14.07
C ASN A 84 0.80 25.61 -13.25
N VAL A 85 0.66 24.29 -13.31
CA VAL A 85 -0.32 23.53 -12.54
C VAL A 85 0.42 22.68 -11.50
N PRO A 86 0.08 22.75 -10.20
CA PRO A 86 0.71 21.92 -9.18
C PRO A 86 0.26 20.48 -9.31
N LEU A 87 1.21 19.55 -9.39
CA LEU A 87 0.93 18.12 -9.45
C LEU A 87 0.47 17.59 -8.08
N GLU A 88 -0.52 16.70 -8.09
CA GLU A 88 -0.92 15.93 -6.91
C GLU A 88 -0.30 14.53 -7.01
N VAL A 89 0.66 14.20 -6.14
CA VAL A 89 1.38 12.92 -6.22
C VAL A 89 1.21 12.13 -4.93
N ARG A 90 0.86 10.84 -5.05
CA ARG A 90 0.65 9.93 -3.91
C ARG A 90 0.88 8.48 -4.31
N GLU A 91 0.98 7.58 -3.34
CA GLU A 91 1.05 6.15 -3.61
C GLU A 91 -0.21 5.65 -4.34
N TYR A 92 -0.01 4.84 -5.39
CA TYR A 92 -1.12 4.24 -6.11
C TYR A 92 -1.45 2.87 -5.52
N TYR A 93 -2.65 2.75 -4.97
CA TYR A 93 -3.20 1.48 -4.54
C TYR A 93 -4.10 0.91 -5.62
N SER A 94 -3.61 -0.09 -6.34
CA SER A 94 -4.43 -0.85 -7.27
C SER A 94 -5.53 -1.58 -6.51
N ARG A 95 -6.80 -1.30 -6.86
CA ARG A 95 -7.92 -2.10 -6.34
C ARG A 95 -7.88 -3.45 -7.03
N SER A 96 -7.40 -4.48 -6.33
CA SER A 96 -7.50 -5.85 -6.82
C SER A 96 -8.96 -6.31 -6.73
N TYR A 97 -9.66 -6.29 -7.86
CA TYR A 97 -11.02 -6.83 -7.98
C TYR A 97 -11.11 -8.32 -7.62
N MET A 98 -9.97 -9.01 -7.56
CA MET A 98 -9.85 -10.42 -7.13
C MET A 98 -10.18 -10.63 -5.65
N ASN A 99 -10.18 -9.58 -4.81
CA ASN A 99 -10.59 -9.69 -3.40
C ASN A 99 -11.90 -8.94 -3.10
N GLU A 100 -12.59 -8.45 -4.15
CA GLU A 100 -13.93 -7.91 -4.00
C GLU A 100 -14.89 -9.08 -3.80
N ARG A 101 -15.31 -9.30 -2.55
CA ARG A 101 -16.26 -10.35 -2.14
C ARG A 101 -17.56 -10.37 -2.96
N ARG A 102 -17.85 -9.31 -3.72
CA ARG A 102 -19.05 -9.17 -4.54
C ARG A 102 -18.92 -9.79 -5.94
N THR A 103 -17.71 -9.99 -6.45
CA THR A 103 -17.45 -10.46 -7.82
C THR A 103 -17.27 -11.97 -7.93
N THR A 104 -16.76 -12.61 -6.88
CA THR A 104 -16.74 -14.08 -6.80
C THR A 104 -18.14 -14.53 -6.40
N ASN A 105 -18.66 -15.61 -6.99
CA ASN A 105 -19.94 -16.27 -6.67
C ASN A 105 -20.00 -16.78 -5.21
N TRP A 106 -19.81 -15.91 -4.23
CA TRP A 106 -19.85 -16.19 -2.79
C TRP A 106 -21.23 -16.66 -2.35
N ARG A 107 -22.27 -16.31 -3.12
CA ARG A 107 -23.64 -16.82 -2.95
C ARG A 107 -23.82 -18.23 -3.50
N GLU A 108 -23.03 -18.63 -4.50
CA GLU A 108 -23.11 -19.97 -5.08
C GLU A 108 -22.03 -20.91 -4.52
N GLN A 109 -21.09 -20.41 -3.71
CA GLN A 109 -20.20 -21.27 -2.96
C GLN A 109 -21.05 -22.14 -2.03
N PRO A 110 -21.02 -23.48 -2.19
CA PRO A 110 -21.80 -24.37 -1.33
C PRO A 110 -21.39 -24.15 0.11
N TRP A 111 -22.37 -24.04 0.99
CA TRP A 111 -22.16 -23.94 2.44
C TRP A 111 -21.59 -25.27 2.93
N SER A 112 -20.25 -25.38 3.00
CA SER A 112 -19.59 -26.60 3.44
C SER A 112 -19.62 -26.79 4.96
N ASP A 113 -19.85 -25.72 5.73
CA ASP A 113 -19.73 -25.75 7.19
C ASP A 113 -20.90 -25.05 7.90
N VAL A 114 -21.29 -25.66 9.02
CA VAL A 114 -22.17 -25.11 10.05
C VAL A 114 -21.49 -23.87 10.64
N GLU A 115 -21.96 -22.69 10.23
CA GLU A 115 -21.71 -21.38 10.88
C GLU A 115 -20.27 -20.85 10.94
N ARG A 116 -19.85 -20.15 9.87
CA ARG A 116 -18.69 -19.23 9.87
C ARG A 116 -18.72 -18.14 10.96
N ARG A 117 -19.87 -17.88 11.58
CA ARG A 117 -20.01 -16.81 12.58
C ARG A 117 -19.33 -17.14 13.90
N CYS A 118 -19.25 -18.42 14.29
CA CYS A 118 -18.60 -18.79 15.55
C CYS A 118 -17.07 -18.82 15.42
N THR A 119 -16.52 -19.33 14.33
CA THR A 119 -15.07 -19.60 14.25
C THR A 119 -14.20 -18.37 13.96
N THR A 120 -14.77 -17.29 13.41
CA THR A 120 -13.97 -16.13 12.95
C THR A 120 -14.31 -14.83 13.69
N ASP A 121 -15.28 -14.84 14.60
CA ASP A 121 -15.56 -13.67 15.41
C ASP A 121 -14.39 -13.44 16.37
N ARG A 122 -13.68 -12.33 16.16
CA ARG A 122 -12.56 -11.91 17.01
C ARG A 122 -12.95 -11.80 18.47
N ARG A 123 -14.25 -11.69 18.79
CA ARG A 123 -14.80 -11.66 20.15
C ARG A 123 -14.73 -13.00 20.88
N GLN A 124 -14.68 -14.13 20.18
CA GLN A 124 -14.55 -15.45 20.84
C GLN A 124 -13.09 -15.87 21.07
N ARG A 125 -12.12 -15.13 20.53
CA ARG A 125 -10.70 -15.50 20.67
C ARG A 125 -10.17 -15.37 22.10
N ASP A 126 -10.76 -14.49 22.90
CA ASP A 126 -10.37 -14.30 24.30
C ASP A 126 -10.98 -15.34 25.26
N LEU A 127 -11.98 -16.11 24.82
CA LEU A 127 -12.58 -17.17 25.65
C LEU A 127 -11.85 -18.50 25.52
N LEU A 128 -11.08 -18.72 24.45
CA LEU A 128 -10.32 -19.96 24.21
C LEU A 128 -8.86 -19.89 24.67
N SER A 129 -8.39 -18.74 25.16
CA SER A 129 -7.03 -18.58 25.68
C SER A 129 -6.92 -18.81 27.19
N HIS A 130 -8.02 -19.18 27.87
CA HIS A 130 -8.06 -19.25 29.34
C HIS A 130 -8.19 -20.65 29.94
N GLU A 131 -8.30 -21.71 29.13
CA GLU A 131 -8.27 -23.09 29.61
C GLU A 131 -6.95 -23.74 29.22
N ASP A 132 -5.96 -23.64 30.12
CA ASP A 132 -4.90 -24.66 30.35
C ASP A 132 -3.87 -24.13 31.37
N VAL A 133 -4.34 -23.73 32.57
CA VAL A 133 -3.45 -23.69 33.74
C VAL A 133 -3.84 -24.87 34.61
N ALA A 134 -3.20 -26.00 34.36
CA ALA A 134 -3.29 -27.17 35.22
C ALA A 134 -3.00 -26.76 36.68
N PRO A 135 -3.83 -27.14 37.66
CA PRO A 135 -3.58 -26.81 39.05
C PRO A 135 -2.25 -27.41 39.49
N ALA A 136 -1.32 -26.55 39.93
CA ALA A 136 -0.01 -26.95 40.42
C ALA A 136 -0.18 -27.95 41.57
N ALA A 137 0.51 -29.08 41.47
CA ALA A 137 0.45 -30.12 42.49
C ALA A 137 0.85 -29.56 43.87
N PRO A 138 0.12 -29.90 44.94
CA PRO A 138 0.43 -29.42 46.28
C PRO A 138 1.79 -29.96 46.73
N ALA A 139 2.60 -29.09 47.31
CA ALA A 139 3.95 -29.40 47.79
C ALA A 139 3.93 -30.47 48.90
N PRO A 140 4.94 -31.35 48.96
CA PRO A 140 5.03 -32.38 50.00
C PRO A 140 5.25 -31.75 51.38
N VAL A 141 4.40 -32.12 52.34
CA VAL A 141 4.48 -31.69 53.74
C VAL A 141 5.68 -32.37 54.41
N ALA A 142 6.60 -31.57 54.95
CA ALA A 142 7.77 -32.07 55.67
C ALA A 142 7.38 -32.76 56.99
N PRO A 143 8.06 -33.86 57.38
CA PRO A 143 7.77 -34.55 58.64
C PRO A 143 8.23 -33.71 59.85
N VAL A 144 7.33 -33.58 60.82
CA VAL A 144 7.58 -32.95 62.12
C VAL A 144 8.49 -33.86 62.95
N VAL A 145 9.71 -33.39 63.24
CA VAL A 145 10.62 -34.03 64.19
C VAL A 145 10.24 -33.53 65.59
N MET A 146 9.71 -34.43 66.42
CA MET A 146 9.51 -34.20 67.86
C MET A 146 10.84 -34.48 68.57
N GLY A 147 11.34 -33.49 69.31
CA GLY A 147 12.44 -33.61 70.26
C GLY A 147 12.00 -33.15 71.64
#